data_AF-A0A8I3PFQ0-F1
#
_entry.id   AF-A0A8I3PFQ0-F1
#
_cell.length_a   1.000
_cell.length_b   1.000
_cell.length_c   1.000
_cell.angle_alpha   90.00
_cell.angle_beta   90.00
_cell.angle_gamma   90.00
#
_symmetry.space_group_name_H-M   'P 1'
#
loop_
_entity.id
_entity.type
_entity.pdbx_description
1 polymer ?
#
loop_
_entity_poly.entity_id
_entity_poly.type
_entity_poly.pdbx_seq_one_letter_code
_entity_poly.pdbx_strand_id
1 'polypeptide(L)'
;MLLLLSIRSTRWSDPRVETGSIRGSKVVSSPITTRMQAILQKDMVREFLAEFMSTYVMMVFGLGSVAHMVLGNRFGSYLGVNLGFGFGVTMGVHVAGNISGAHMNAAVTFTNCALGRMSWKKFPVYILGQFLGSFLAAATIYLLFYSAIIEFSGGHLAVTGPTATANIFATYLPDRLTLWMGFLDEVIVTGILQLCLFAITDKENNPALQGTQALVIGVLIIVIGVSLGMNTGYAMNPSRDLPPRFFTYIAGWGIQVFRVRDWWWVPVVAPLLGAYLGGIIYLVFIGSSITQRPQTLENSMVYEDRRIPVLPKTMQIPSMTSSLTPVSVSPANRPLAQTVPPLSDPIHLEHF
;
A
#
# COMPACT_ATOMS: atom_id res chain seq x y z
N MET A 1 13.63 -26.84 -17.00
CA MET A 1 14.57 -26.06 -17.85
C MET A 1 14.70 -24.67 -17.22
N LEU A 2 15.63 -24.55 -16.26
CA LEU A 2 15.92 -23.33 -15.52
C LEU A 2 16.84 -22.43 -16.34
N LEU A 3 16.53 -21.14 -16.44
CA LEU A 3 17.46 -20.13 -16.94
C LEU A 3 17.56 -19.01 -15.89
N LEU A 4 18.49 -19.21 -14.97
CA LEU A 4 19.07 -18.19 -14.11
C LEU A 4 20.07 -17.38 -14.96
N LEU A 5 19.78 -16.12 -15.23
CA LEU A 5 20.77 -15.19 -15.78
C LEU A 5 21.46 -14.47 -14.61
N SER A 6 22.69 -14.91 -14.36
CA SER A 6 23.68 -14.28 -13.49
C SER A 6 24.16 -12.97 -14.12
N ILE A 7 23.88 -11.84 -13.47
CA ILE A 7 24.45 -10.54 -13.82
C ILE A 7 25.82 -10.44 -13.15
N ARG A 8 26.89 -10.68 -13.92
CA ARG A 8 28.27 -10.36 -13.52
C ARG A 8 28.54 -8.86 -13.73
N SER A 9 28.83 -8.17 -12.63
CA SER A 9 29.44 -6.84 -12.60
C SER A 9 30.78 -6.85 -13.34
N THR A 10 30.88 -6.11 -14.45
CA THR A 10 32.17 -5.75 -15.06
C THR A 10 32.44 -4.27 -14.80
N ARG A 11 33.48 -4.06 -13.99
CA ARG A 11 34.10 -2.78 -13.67
C ARG A 11 34.96 -2.37 -14.88
N TRP A 12 34.60 -1.29 -15.56
CA TRP A 12 35.39 -0.73 -16.66
C TRP A 12 36.20 0.46 -16.19
N SER A 13 37.52 0.33 -16.30
CA SER A 13 38.54 1.37 -16.16
C SER A 13 38.57 2.26 -17.40
N ASP A 14 38.65 3.57 -17.17
CA ASP A 14 38.85 4.65 -18.13
C ASP A 14 40.22 4.56 -18.83
N PRO A 15 40.29 4.81 -20.15
CA PRO A 15 41.21 5.85 -20.58
C PRO A 15 40.65 6.76 -21.70
N ARG A 16 40.57 8.06 -21.35
CA ARG A 16 40.79 9.26 -22.20
C ARG A 16 40.33 9.14 -23.66
N VAL A 17 39.12 9.63 -23.92
CA VAL A 17 38.68 10.03 -25.26
C VAL A 17 38.29 11.51 -25.24
N GLU A 18 38.81 12.21 -26.24
CA GLU A 18 38.82 13.66 -26.44
C GLU A 18 37.44 14.32 -26.33
N THR A 19 37.44 15.53 -25.77
CA THR A 19 36.29 16.41 -25.61
C THR A 19 35.82 16.98 -26.95
N GLY A 20 35.11 16.15 -27.73
CA GLY A 20 34.24 16.61 -28.80
C GLY A 20 32.99 17.27 -28.23
N SER A 21 32.92 18.60 -28.31
CA SER A 21 31.74 19.40 -27.97
C SER A 21 30.56 19.02 -28.86
N ILE A 22 29.76 18.04 -28.44
CA ILE A 22 28.42 17.82 -28.98
C ILE A 22 27.55 18.93 -28.41
N ARG A 23 27.41 19.98 -29.22
CA ARG A 23 26.46 21.07 -29.04
C ARG A 23 25.08 20.44 -28.83
N GLY A 24 24.66 20.32 -27.57
CA GLY A 24 23.37 19.76 -27.21
C GLY A 24 22.28 20.50 -27.97
N SER A 25 21.63 19.80 -28.89
CA SER A 25 20.38 20.24 -29.49
C SER A 25 19.38 20.39 -28.35
N LYS A 26 19.22 21.62 -27.83
CA LYS A 26 18.12 21.97 -26.95
C LYS A 26 16.85 21.63 -27.73
N VAL A 27 16.21 20.52 -27.37
CA VAL A 27 14.86 20.22 -27.84
C VAL A 27 14.00 21.36 -27.34
N VAL A 28 13.67 22.30 -28.22
CA VAL A 28 12.76 23.41 -27.92
C VAL A 28 11.39 22.77 -27.75
N SER A 29 11.04 22.46 -26.51
CA SER A 29 9.71 21.98 -26.17
C SER A 29 8.69 23.06 -26.56
N SER A 30 7.73 22.68 -27.40
CA SER A 30 6.67 23.58 -27.85
C SER A 30 5.93 24.17 -26.64
N PRO A 31 5.47 25.44 -26.67
CA PRO A 31 4.73 26.07 -25.56
C PRO A 31 3.54 25.24 -25.05
N ILE A 32 2.93 24.44 -25.93
CA ILE A 32 1.85 23.50 -25.59
C ILE A 32 2.37 22.36 -24.71
N THR A 33 3.51 21.76 -25.06
CA THR A 33 4.13 20.66 -24.29
C THR A 33 4.54 21.13 -22.90
N THR A 34 5.06 22.35 -22.76
CA THR A 34 5.42 22.94 -21.46
C THR A 34 4.18 23.19 -20.58
N ARG A 35 3.07 23.67 -21.16
CA ARG A 35 1.80 23.86 -20.44
C ARG A 35 1.18 22.54 -20.01
N MET A 36 1.17 21.54 -20.87
CA MET A 36 0.69 20.19 -20.53
C MET A 36 1.52 19.59 -19.39
N GLN A 37 2.85 19.71 -19.47
CA GLN A 37 3.74 19.24 -18.42
C GLN A 37 3.45 19.95 -17.09
N ALA A 38 3.22 21.27 -17.08
CA ALA A 38 2.86 22.00 -15.87
C ALA A 38 1.53 21.54 -15.25
N ILE A 39 0.52 21.19 -16.07
CA ILE A 39 -0.75 20.63 -15.57
C ILE A 39 -0.54 19.23 -14.98
N LEU A 40 0.22 18.38 -15.67
CA LEU A 40 0.55 17.01 -15.21
C LEU A 40 1.38 17.00 -13.94
N GLN A 41 2.12 18.07 -13.65
CA GLN A 41 2.90 18.19 -12.41
C GLN A 41 2.06 18.60 -11.20
N LYS A 42 0.79 19.01 -11.37
CA LYS A 42 -0.09 19.31 -10.24
C LYS A 42 -0.36 18.04 -9.44
N ASP A 43 -0.20 18.11 -8.12
CA ASP A 43 -0.29 16.94 -7.23
C ASP A 43 -1.57 16.14 -7.43
N MET A 44 -2.73 16.78 -7.46
CA MET A 44 -4.01 16.09 -7.67
C MET A 44 -4.10 15.37 -9.02
N VAL A 45 -3.48 15.91 -10.07
CA VAL A 45 -3.45 15.25 -11.39
C VAL A 45 -2.51 14.04 -11.35
N ARG A 46 -1.36 14.16 -10.68
CA ARG A 46 -0.43 13.03 -10.49
C ARG A 46 -1.07 11.90 -9.69
N GLU A 47 -1.75 12.25 -8.59
CA GLU A 47 -2.47 11.30 -7.74
C GLU A 47 -3.61 10.62 -8.51
N PHE A 48 -4.39 11.37 -9.27
CA PHE A 48 -5.42 10.83 -10.16
C PHE A 48 -4.85 9.80 -11.14
N LEU A 49 -3.79 10.16 -11.87
CA LEU A 49 -3.17 9.27 -12.86
C LEU A 49 -2.52 8.05 -12.22
N ALA A 50 -1.94 8.22 -11.02
CA ALA A 50 -1.36 7.13 -10.26
C ALA A 50 -2.44 6.14 -9.80
N GLU A 51 -3.53 6.61 -9.19
CA GLU A 51 -4.67 5.77 -8.79
C GLU A 51 -5.36 5.12 -9.99
N PHE A 52 -5.48 5.83 -11.11
CA PHE A 52 -5.98 5.26 -12.36
C PHE A 52 -5.13 4.07 -12.81
N MET A 53 -3.81 4.25 -12.90
CA MET A 53 -2.93 3.22 -13.45
C MET A 53 -2.76 2.05 -12.48
N SER A 54 -2.64 2.31 -11.18
CA SER A 54 -2.51 1.25 -10.17
C SER A 54 -3.79 0.41 -10.07
N THR A 55 -4.98 1.04 -10.06
CA THR A 55 -6.25 0.30 -10.11
C THR A 55 -6.41 -0.45 -11.42
N TYR A 56 -6.05 0.16 -12.56
CA TYR A 56 -6.08 -0.52 -13.86
C TYR A 56 -5.23 -1.80 -13.85
N VAL A 57 -3.99 -1.71 -13.40
CA VAL A 57 -3.05 -2.86 -13.32
C VAL A 57 -3.59 -3.94 -12.39
N MET A 58 -4.04 -3.56 -11.18
CA MET A 58 -4.65 -4.48 -10.23
C MET A 58 -5.84 -5.23 -10.86
N MET A 59 -6.73 -4.50 -11.53
CA MET A 59 -7.95 -5.05 -12.12
C MET A 59 -7.67 -5.91 -13.36
N VAL A 60 -6.70 -5.57 -14.21
CA VAL A 60 -6.32 -6.43 -15.35
C VAL A 60 -5.84 -7.80 -14.85
N PHE A 61 -4.96 -7.84 -13.84
CA PHE A 61 -4.50 -9.11 -13.27
C PHE A 61 -5.61 -9.86 -12.54
N GLY A 62 -6.38 -9.16 -11.71
CA GLY A 62 -7.50 -9.74 -10.97
C GLY A 62 -8.58 -10.32 -11.88
N LEU A 63 -9.21 -9.48 -12.71
CA LEU A 63 -10.28 -9.90 -13.63
C LEU A 63 -9.79 -10.94 -14.66
N GLY A 64 -8.56 -10.80 -15.16
CA GLY A 64 -7.94 -11.80 -16.04
C GLY A 64 -7.82 -13.16 -15.37
N SER A 65 -7.44 -13.22 -14.10
CA SER A 65 -7.38 -14.48 -13.35
C SER A 65 -8.77 -15.12 -13.13
N VAL A 66 -9.83 -14.31 -12.96
CA VAL A 66 -11.21 -14.82 -12.90
C VAL A 66 -11.64 -15.34 -14.26
N ALA A 67 -11.32 -14.64 -15.35
CA ALA A 67 -11.59 -15.10 -16.71
C ALA A 67 -10.91 -16.46 -16.99
N HIS A 68 -9.66 -16.63 -16.54
CA HIS A 68 -8.98 -17.93 -16.59
C HIS A 68 -9.72 -19.03 -15.82
N MET A 69 -10.22 -18.72 -14.62
CA MET A 69 -10.98 -19.70 -13.81
C MET A 69 -12.33 -20.07 -14.44
N VAL A 70 -13.05 -19.10 -14.99
CA VAL A 70 -14.39 -19.31 -15.56
C VAL A 70 -14.31 -19.97 -16.93
N LEU A 71 -13.42 -19.50 -17.79
CA LEU A 71 -13.37 -19.88 -19.21
C LEU A 71 -12.31 -20.95 -19.50
N GLY A 72 -11.22 -20.97 -18.72
CA GLY A 72 -9.99 -21.71 -19.04
C GLY A 72 -10.03 -23.20 -18.71
N ASN A 73 -11.15 -23.75 -18.25
CA ASN A 73 -11.32 -25.16 -17.84
C ASN A 73 -10.19 -25.66 -16.91
N ARG A 74 -9.09 -26.20 -17.46
CA ARG A 74 -7.92 -26.70 -16.71
C ARG A 74 -6.85 -25.65 -16.41
N PHE A 75 -6.92 -24.48 -17.03
CA PHE A 75 -5.91 -23.42 -16.91
C PHE A 75 -6.16 -22.43 -15.76
N GLY A 76 -7.32 -22.51 -15.10
CA GLY A 76 -7.69 -21.62 -14.01
C GLY A 76 -8.16 -22.38 -12.78
N SER A 77 -8.01 -21.74 -11.62
CA SER A 77 -8.45 -22.27 -10.32
C SER A 77 -8.74 -21.13 -9.37
N TYR A 78 -9.48 -21.39 -8.30
CA TYR A 78 -9.76 -20.40 -7.26
C TYR A 78 -8.47 -19.85 -6.62
N LEU A 79 -7.47 -20.70 -6.40
CA LEU A 79 -6.15 -20.25 -5.93
C LEU A 79 -5.48 -19.31 -6.94
N GLY A 80 -5.61 -19.58 -8.24
CA GLY A 80 -5.14 -18.70 -9.30
C GLY A 80 -5.76 -17.30 -9.22
N VAL A 81 -7.04 -17.20 -8.86
CA VAL A 81 -7.72 -15.91 -8.64
C VAL A 81 -7.12 -15.16 -7.44
N ASN A 82 -6.91 -15.87 -6.33
CA ASN A 82 -6.33 -15.27 -5.11
C ASN A 82 -4.90 -14.74 -5.38
N LEU A 83 -4.08 -15.52 -6.08
CA LEU A 83 -2.73 -15.12 -6.49
C LEU A 83 -2.76 -13.94 -7.48
N GLY A 84 -3.66 -13.98 -8.47
CA GLY A 84 -3.81 -12.94 -9.48
C GLY A 84 -4.21 -11.59 -8.89
N PHE A 85 -5.22 -11.57 -8.01
CA PHE A 85 -5.61 -10.34 -7.31
C PHE A 85 -4.51 -9.84 -6.37
N GLY A 86 -3.92 -10.71 -5.55
CA GLY A 86 -2.95 -10.25 -4.56
C GLY A 86 -1.66 -9.72 -5.17
N PHE A 87 -1.06 -10.44 -6.13
CA PHE A 87 0.11 -9.90 -6.82
C PHE A 87 -0.24 -8.76 -7.79
N GLY A 88 -1.47 -8.72 -8.30
CA GLY A 88 -1.99 -7.54 -9.00
C GLY A 88 -1.99 -6.28 -8.12
N VAL A 89 -2.41 -6.42 -6.85
CA VAL A 89 -2.30 -5.35 -5.84
C VAL A 89 -0.85 -4.99 -5.57
N THR A 90 0.06 -5.96 -5.40
CA THR A 90 1.50 -5.69 -5.25
C THR A 90 2.05 -4.85 -6.40
N MET A 91 1.72 -5.18 -7.65
CA MET A 91 2.15 -4.39 -8.81
C MET A 91 1.53 -3.00 -8.80
N GLY A 92 0.25 -2.86 -8.44
CA GLY A 92 -0.40 -1.56 -8.28
C GLY A 92 0.26 -0.68 -7.21
N VAL A 93 0.70 -1.26 -6.09
CA VAL A 93 1.49 -0.54 -5.07
C VAL A 93 2.83 -0.08 -5.62
N HIS A 94 3.53 -0.90 -6.42
CA HIS A 94 4.76 -0.46 -7.08
C HIS A 94 4.54 0.66 -8.09
N VAL A 95 3.40 0.68 -8.78
CA VAL A 95 3.05 1.71 -9.77
C VAL A 95 2.79 3.07 -9.11
N ALA A 96 2.07 3.11 -8.00
CA ALA A 96 1.53 4.37 -7.46
C ALA A 96 1.95 4.69 -6.02
N GLY A 97 2.63 3.79 -5.31
CA GLY A 97 2.84 3.88 -3.86
C GLY A 97 3.53 5.18 -3.43
N ASN A 98 4.57 5.60 -4.17
CA ASN A 98 5.30 6.85 -3.88
C ASN A 98 4.64 8.12 -4.43
N ILE A 99 3.51 8.02 -5.12
CA ILE A 99 2.80 9.16 -5.72
C ILE A 99 1.50 9.42 -4.98
N SER A 100 0.61 8.43 -4.91
CA SER A 100 -0.72 8.56 -4.30
C SER A 100 -0.85 7.80 -2.98
N GLY A 101 0.12 6.95 -2.63
CA GLY A 101 -0.04 5.94 -1.59
C GLY A 101 -0.66 4.63 -2.09
N ALA A 102 -1.01 4.57 -3.39
CA ALA A 102 -1.64 3.42 -4.05
C ALA A 102 -2.85 2.86 -3.29
N HIS A 103 -3.85 3.69 -3.04
CA HIS A 103 -5.05 3.24 -2.34
C HIS A 103 -5.79 2.16 -3.13
N MET A 104 -5.98 2.40 -4.43
CA MET A 104 -6.67 1.53 -5.38
C MET A 104 -8.10 1.12 -4.99
N ASN A 105 -8.60 1.66 -3.88
CA ASN A 105 -9.78 1.21 -3.17
C ASN A 105 -10.49 2.40 -2.53
N ALA A 106 -11.76 2.57 -2.90
CA ALA A 106 -12.61 3.64 -2.39
C ALA A 106 -12.80 3.58 -0.87
N ALA A 107 -12.88 2.39 -0.28
CA ALA A 107 -13.03 2.20 1.16
C ALA A 107 -11.76 2.57 1.94
N VAL A 108 -10.60 2.22 1.40
CA VAL A 108 -9.30 2.65 1.97
C VAL A 108 -9.15 4.16 1.87
N THR A 109 -9.52 4.74 0.72
CA THR A 109 -9.50 6.19 0.47
C THR A 109 -10.43 6.93 1.45
N PHE A 110 -11.66 6.45 1.60
CA PHE A 110 -12.65 6.95 2.55
C PHE A 110 -12.13 6.90 3.98
N THR A 111 -11.61 5.75 4.41
CA THR A 111 -11.14 5.55 5.78
C THR A 111 -9.96 6.45 6.12
N ASN A 112 -9.01 6.64 5.18
CA ASN A 112 -7.92 7.58 5.37
C ASN A 112 -8.41 9.04 5.49
N CYS A 113 -9.47 9.42 4.78
CA CYS A 113 -10.11 10.73 4.98
C CYS A 113 -10.83 10.83 6.33
N ALA A 114 -11.65 9.84 6.68
CA ALA A 114 -12.45 9.82 7.90
C ALA A 114 -11.60 9.81 9.17
N LEU A 115 -10.41 9.20 9.12
CA LEU A 115 -9.44 9.17 10.22
C LEU A 115 -8.40 10.29 10.17
N GLY A 116 -8.60 11.31 9.31
CA GLY A 116 -7.75 12.50 9.26
C GLY A 116 -6.36 12.29 8.65
N ARG A 117 -6.10 11.15 7.99
CA ARG A 117 -4.83 10.82 7.31
C ARG A 117 -4.74 11.40 5.90
N MET A 118 -5.86 11.81 5.31
CA MET A 118 -5.93 12.43 3.98
C MET A 118 -6.99 13.52 3.91
N SER A 119 -6.72 14.60 3.17
CA SER A 119 -7.70 15.67 2.95
C SER A 119 -8.91 15.18 2.14
N TRP A 120 -10.12 15.50 2.59
CA TRP A 120 -11.37 15.26 1.86
C TRP A 120 -11.41 15.88 0.46
N LYS A 121 -10.62 16.91 0.18
CA LYS A 121 -10.50 17.50 -1.17
C LYS A 121 -9.93 16.52 -2.20
N LYS A 122 -9.09 15.56 -1.75
CA LYS A 122 -8.49 14.53 -2.61
C LYS A 122 -9.42 13.34 -2.85
N PHE A 123 -10.37 13.11 -1.95
CA PHE A 123 -11.31 11.98 -2.04
C PHE A 123 -11.95 11.83 -3.44
N PRO A 124 -12.66 12.84 -4.01
CA PRO A 124 -13.30 12.68 -5.32
C PRO A 124 -12.30 12.43 -6.46
N VAL A 125 -11.08 12.96 -6.35
CA VAL A 125 -10.01 12.77 -7.34
C VAL A 125 -9.55 11.32 -7.35
N TYR A 126 -9.33 10.74 -6.17
CA TYR A 126 -8.95 9.33 -6.03
C TYR A 126 -10.06 8.41 -6.53
N ILE A 127 -11.31 8.62 -6.09
CA ILE A 127 -12.44 7.79 -6.51
C ILE A 127 -12.60 7.82 -8.04
N LEU A 128 -12.50 9.00 -8.67
CA LEU A 128 -12.61 9.12 -10.12
C LEU A 128 -11.49 8.36 -10.84
N GLY A 129 -10.24 8.48 -10.36
CA GLY A 129 -9.10 7.77 -10.93
C GLY A 129 -9.28 6.25 -10.85
N GLN A 130 -9.59 5.75 -9.66
CA GLN A 130 -9.83 4.33 -9.40
C GLN A 130 -10.99 3.78 -10.25
N PHE A 131 -12.11 4.51 -10.30
CA PHE A 131 -13.30 4.06 -11.02
C PHE A 131 -13.05 3.97 -12.53
N LEU A 132 -12.40 4.99 -13.10
CA LEU A 132 -12.07 5.00 -14.53
C LEU A 132 -11.01 3.93 -14.86
N GLY A 133 -10.00 3.74 -14.01
CA GLY A 133 -8.99 2.71 -14.18
C GLY A 133 -9.60 1.30 -14.16
N SER A 134 -10.50 1.04 -13.21
CA SER A 134 -11.20 -0.23 -13.08
C SER A 134 -12.18 -0.50 -14.23
N PHE A 135 -12.95 0.50 -14.64
CA PHE A 135 -13.86 0.41 -15.78
C PHE A 135 -13.11 0.07 -17.07
N LEU A 136 -12.00 0.75 -17.35
CA LEU A 136 -11.19 0.49 -18.54
C LEU A 136 -10.46 -0.86 -18.45
N ALA A 137 -10.04 -1.30 -17.26
CA ALA A 137 -9.50 -2.65 -17.09
C ALA A 137 -10.53 -3.73 -17.42
N ALA A 138 -11.79 -3.54 -17.01
CA ALA A 138 -12.88 -4.44 -17.38
C ALA A 138 -13.08 -4.48 -18.91
N ALA A 139 -13.08 -3.32 -19.58
CA ALA A 139 -13.14 -3.24 -21.03
C ALA A 139 -11.95 -3.96 -21.71
N THR A 140 -10.72 -3.75 -21.21
CA THR A 140 -9.53 -4.45 -21.70
C THR A 140 -9.67 -5.97 -21.57
N ILE A 141 -10.09 -6.47 -20.41
CA ILE A 141 -10.25 -7.91 -20.19
C ILE A 141 -11.35 -8.48 -21.07
N TYR A 142 -12.47 -7.78 -21.24
CA TYR A 142 -13.50 -8.20 -22.18
C TYR A 142 -12.98 -8.30 -23.61
N LEU A 143 -12.19 -7.35 -24.08
CA LEU A 143 -11.60 -7.38 -25.42
C LEU A 143 -10.60 -8.53 -25.57
N LEU A 144 -9.72 -8.74 -24.59
CA LEU A 144 -8.71 -9.81 -24.63
C LEU A 144 -9.33 -11.21 -24.59
N PHE A 145 -10.44 -11.37 -23.85
CA PHE A 145 -11.14 -12.65 -23.69
C PHE A 145 -12.40 -12.76 -24.54
N TYR A 146 -12.65 -11.84 -25.48
CA TYR A 146 -13.92 -11.75 -26.21
C TYR A 146 -14.33 -13.09 -26.83
N SER A 147 -13.46 -13.69 -27.64
CA SER A 147 -13.75 -14.97 -28.30
C SER A 147 -14.03 -16.10 -27.29
N ALA A 148 -13.26 -16.17 -26.20
CA ALA A 148 -13.45 -17.19 -25.16
C ALA A 148 -14.77 -17.00 -24.39
N ILE A 149 -15.17 -15.75 -24.13
CA ILE A 149 -16.46 -15.43 -23.50
C ILE A 149 -17.61 -15.86 -24.41
N ILE A 150 -17.54 -15.51 -25.70
CA ILE A 150 -18.60 -15.83 -26.67
C ILE A 150 -18.70 -17.35 -26.88
N GLU A 151 -17.57 -18.05 -27.00
CA GLU A 151 -17.54 -19.52 -27.12
C GLU A 151 -18.14 -20.20 -25.88
N PHE A 152 -17.68 -19.84 -24.68
CA PHE A 152 -18.17 -20.42 -23.42
C PHE A 152 -19.66 -20.17 -23.19
N SER A 153 -20.13 -18.97 -23.54
CA SER A 153 -21.52 -18.56 -23.30
C SER A 153 -22.49 -18.92 -24.43
N GLY A 154 -22.00 -19.46 -25.55
CA GLY A 154 -22.81 -19.68 -26.76
C GLY A 154 -23.36 -18.37 -27.35
N GLY A 155 -22.66 -17.26 -27.14
CA GLY A 155 -23.08 -15.91 -27.53
C GLY A 155 -24.12 -15.25 -26.61
N HIS A 156 -24.53 -15.89 -25.51
CA HIS A 156 -25.50 -15.33 -24.56
C HIS A 156 -24.84 -14.85 -23.27
N LEU A 157 -24.71 -13.53 -23.13
CA LEU A 157 -24.07 -12.88 -21.98
C LEU A 157 -24.94 -12.93 -20.72
N ALA A 158 -24.89 -14.06 -20.00
CA ALA A 158 -25.68 -14.33 -18.80
C ALA A 158 -25.01 -13.83 -17.50
N VAL A 159 -25.85 -13.42 -16.54
CA VAL A 159 -25.43 -12.99 -15.19
C VAL A 159 -25.41 -14.16 -14.19
N THR A 160 -26.36 -15.09 -14.31
CA THR A 160 -26.49 -16.28 -13.47
C THR A 160 -26.68 -17.53 -14.32
N GLY A 161 -26.53 -18.71 -13.71
CA GLY A 161 -26.63 -19.99 -14.40
C GLY A 161 -25.27 -20.58 -14.80
N PRO A 162 -25.29 -21.76 -15.46
CA PRO A 162 -24.08 -22.55 -15.72
C PRO A 162 -23.11 -21.90 -16.71
N THR A 163 -23.60 -21.01 -17.57
CA THR A 163 -22.83 -20.27 -18.57
C THR A 163 -22.67 -18.79 -18.21
N ALA A 164 -22.88 -18.43 -16.93
CA ALA A 164 -22.72 -17.07 -16.47
C ALA A 164 -21.28 -16.58 -16.64
N THR A 165 -21.15 -15.35 -17.14
CA THR A 165 -19.85 -14.71 -17.41
C THR A 165 -19.72 -13.33 -16.75
N ALA A 166 -20.82 -12.77 -16.24
CA ALA A 166 -20.77 -11.46 -15.55
C ALA A 166 -19.89 -11.49 -14.29
N ASN A 167 -19.81 -12.66 -13.63
CA ASN A 167 -18.99 -12.92 -12.45
C ASN A 167 -17.47 -12.80 -12.70
N ILE A 168 -17.04 -12.75 -13.96
CA ILE A 168 -15.67 -12.40 -14.32
C ILE A 168 -15.36 -10.97 -13.87
N PHE A 169 -16.32 -10.06 -13.97
CA PHE A 169 -16.12 -8.62 -13.84
C PHE A 169 -16.49 -8.09 -12.44
N ALA A 170 -17.62 -8.52 -11.90
CA ALA A 170 -18.16 -8.08 -10.62
C ALA A 170 -18.55 -9.27 -9.74
N THR A 171 -18.69 -9.08 -8.43
CA THR A 171 -19.09 -10.16 -7.52
C THR A 171 -20.61 -10.34 -7.53
N TYR A 172 -21.05 -11.55 -7.20
CA TYR A 172 -22.48 -11.90 -7.09
C TYR A 172 -22.68 -12.81 -5.89
N LEU A 173 -23.76 -12.56 -5.14
CA LEU A 173 -24.06 -13.29 -3.90
C LEU A 173 -24.57 -14.71 -4.23
N PRO A 174 -23.91 -15.78 -3.74
CA PRO A 174 -24.34 -17.15 -3.99
C PRO A 174 -25.66 -17.47 -3.29
N ASP A 175 -26.46 -18.34 -3.91
CA ASP A 175 -27.85 -18.63 -3.50
C ASP A 175 -28.01 -19.07 -2.04
N ARG A 176 -26.97 -19.70 -1.48
CA ARG A 176 -26.94 -20.16 -0.08
C ARG A 176 -26.89 -19.05 0.98
N LEU A 177 -26.55 -17.80 0.60
CA LEU A 177 -26.40 -16.67 1.54
C LEU A 177 -27.54 -15.67 1.40
N THR A 178 -27.98 -15.07 2.50
CA THR A 178 -28.90 -13.92 2.47
C THR A 178 -28.13 -12.61 2.23
N LEU A 179 -28.83 -11.56 1.79
CA LEU A 179 -28.22 -10.24 1.58
C LEU A 179 -27.57 -9.67 2.85
N TRP A 180 -28.23 -9.88 4.00
CA TRP A 180 -27.68 -9.51 5.31
C TRP A 180 -26.37 -10.24 5.64
N MET A 181 -26.30 -11.55 5.40
CA MET A 181 -25.08 -12.31 5.63
C MET A 181 -23.95 -11.86 4.70
N GLY A 182 -24.26 -11.56 3.44
CA GLY A 182 -23.29 -10.99 2.51
C GLY A 182 -22.80 -9.59 2.92
N PHE A 183 -23.70 -8.76 3.47
CA PHE A 183 -23.32 -7.45 4.02
C PHE A 183 -22.38 -7.59 5.21
N LEU A 184 -22.70 -8.47 6.17
CA LEU A 184 -21.85 -8.73 7.32
C LEU A 184 -20.47 -9.27 6.91
N ASP A 185 -20.44 -10.20 5.95
CA ASP A 185 -19.20 -10.75 5.39
C ASP A 185 -18.31 -9.64 4.80
N GLU A 186 -18.85 -8.79 3.92
CA GLU A 186 -18.09 -7.67 3.33
C GLU A 186 -17.62 -6.64 4.37
N VAL A 187 -18.42 -6.35 5.42
CA VAL A 187 -17.99 -5.49 6.54
C VAL A 187 -16.79 -6.10 7.27
N ILE A 188 -16.89 -7.37 7.67
CA ILE A 188 -15.84 -8.05 8.45
C ILE A 188 -14.57 -8.19 7.63
N VAL A 189 -14.68 -8.70 6.40
CA VAL A 189 -13.55 -8.96 5.52
C VAL A 189 -12.81 -7.65 5.19
N THR A 190 -13.54 -6.57 4.90
CA THR A 190 -12.91 -5.27 4.66
C THR A 190 -12.31 -4.65 5.93
N GLY A 191 -12.91 -4.90 7.10
CA GLY A 191 -12.35 -4.48 8.38
C GLY A 191 -11.01 -5.14 8.67
N ILE A 192 -10.90 -6.46 8.43
CA ILE A 192 -9.64 -7.20 8.55
C ILE A 192 -8.60 -6.65 7.57
N LEU A 193 -8.98 -6.41 6.31
CA LEU A 193 -8.11 -5.77 5.33
C LEU A 193 -7.54 -4.45 5.87
N GLN A 194 -8.39 -3.54 6.31
CA GLN A 194 -7.96 -2.21 6.74
C GLN A 194 -7.10 -2.23 8.01
N LEU A 195 -7.44 -3.10 8.97
CA LEU A 195 -6.65 -3.32 10.19
C LEU A 195 -5.24 -3.80 9.84
N CYS A 196 -5.12 -4.82 8.98
CA CYS A 196 -3.83 -5.35 8.56
C CYS A 196 -3.04 -4.35 7.70
N LEU A 197 -3.70 -3.56 6.84
CA LEU A 197 -3.04 -2.48 6.08
C LEU A 197 -2.36 -1.46 7.02
N PHE A 198 -3.05 -1.06 8.10
CA PHE A 198 -2.44 -0.20 9.10
C PHE A 198 -1.27 -0.88 9.80
N ALA A 199 -1.43 -2.13 10.26
CA ALA A 199 -0.35 -2.88 10.90
C ALA A 199 0.91 -3.00 10.02
N ILE A 200 0.74 -3.26 8.71
CA ILE A 200 1.85 -3.41 7.75
C ILE A 200 2.60 -2.10 7.52
N THR A 201 1.91 -0.96 7.61
CA THR A 201 2.44 0.36 7.22
C THR A 201 2.77 1.28 8.39
N ASP A 202 2.38 0.91 9.61
CA ASP A 202 2.62 1.68 10.82
C ASP A 202 4.06 1.56 11.30
N LYS A 203 4.81 2.66 11.16
CA LYS A 203 6.24 2.74 11.51
C LYS A 203 6.51 2.64 13.00
N GLU A 204 5.49 2.86 13.84
CA GLU A 204 5.64 2.83 15.30
C GLU A 204 5.32 1.44 15.88
N ASN A 205 4.85 0.51 15.04
CA ASN A 205 4.58 -0.89 15.39
C ASN A 205 5.69 -1.81 14.82
N ASN A 206 5.32 -2.98 14.28
CA ASN A 206 6.19 -3.90 13.55
C ASN A 206 5.82 -3.92 12.05
N PRO A 207 6.13 -2.85 11.30
CA PRO A 207 5.76 -2.75 9.89
C PRO A 207 6.56 -3.74 9.04
N ALA A 208 6.11 -3.94 7.80
CA ALA A 208 6.95 -4.61 6.81
C ALA A 208 8.25 -3.81 6.56
N LEU A 209 9.33 -4.54 6.25
CA LEU A 209 10.62 -3.95 5.91
C LEU A 209 10.48 -2.95 4.75
N GLN A 210 11.30 -1.89 4.79
CA GLN A 210 11.28 -0.89 3.72
C GLN A 210 11.54 -1.53 2.34
N GLY A 211 10.62 -1.29 1.41
CA GLY A 211 10.65 -1.85 0.06
C GLY A 211 9.87 -3.16 -0.09
N THR A 212 9.44 -3.82 1.00
CA THR A 212 8.67 -5.07 0.94
C THR A 212 7.19 -4.90 1.23
N GLN A 213 6.74 -3.68 1.57
CA GLN A 213 5.33 -3.40 1.87
C GLN A 213 4.38 -3.87 0.76
N ALA A 214 4.73 -3.61 -0.50
CA ALA A 214 3.92 -4.01 -1.65
C ALA A 214 3.67 -5.52 -1.69
N LEU A 215 4.70 -6.32 -1.41
CA LEU A 215 4.61 -7.78 -1.41
C LEU A 215 3.74 -8.27 -0.26
N VAL A 216 3.94 -7.75 0.96
CA VAL A 216 3.17 -8.15 2.14
C VAL A 216 1.70 -7.76 1.99
N ILE A 217 1.40 -6.60 1.40
CA ILE A 217 0.03 -6.18 1.08
C ILE A 217 -0.60 -7.15 0.06
N GLY A 218 0.13 -7.59 -0.96
CA GLY A 218 -0.40 -8.60 -1.90
C GLY A 218 -0.65 -9.95 -1.25
N VAL A 219 0.26 -10.41 -0.37
CA VAL A 219 0.07 -11.63 0.42
C VAL A 219 -1.16 -11.52 1.31
N LEU A 220 -1.43 -10.37 1.93
CA LEU A 220 -2.65 -10.14 2.70
C LEU A 220 -3.91 -10.39 1.85
N ILE A 221 -3.95 -9.89 0.61
CA ILE A 221 -5.07 -10.13 -0.31
C ILE A 221 -5.20 -11.61 -0.68
N ILE A 222 -4.08 -12.31 -0.91
CA ILE A 222 -4.06 -13.76 -1.17
C ILE A 222 -4.69 -14.52 0.01
N VAL A 223 -4.25 -14.21 1.23
CA VAL A 223 -4.72 -14.87 2.46
C VAL A 223 -6.22 -14.61 2.66
N ILE A 224 -6.68 -13.37 2.47
CA ILE A 224 -8.10 -13.05 2.55
C ILE A 224 -8.91 -13.86 1.51
N GLY A 225 -8.46 -13.91 0.25
CA GLY A 225 -9.15 -14.67 -0.79
C GLY A 225 -9.24 -16.17 -0.47
N VAL A 226 -8.14 -16.77 -0.02
CA VAL A 226 -8.09 -18.20 0.35
C VAL A 226 -8.97 -18.51 1.56
N SER A 227 -8.98 -17.64 2.58
CA SER A 227 -9.66 -17.92 3.85
C SER A 227 -11.11 -17.47 3.91
N LEU A 228 -11.45 -16.35 3.26
CA LEU A 228 -12.73 -15.65 3.46
C LEU A 228 -13.50 -15.41 2.15
N GLY A 229 -12.90 -15.70 1.00
CA GLY A 229 -13.44 -15.23 -0.27
C GLY A 229 -14.62 -16.03 -0.86
N MET A 230 -14.89 -17.24 -0.38
CA MET A 230 -15.90 -18.14 -0.96
C MET A 230 -17.34 -17.60 -0.84
N ASN A 231 -17.62 -16.76 0.16
CA ASN A 231 -18.97 -16.29 0.47
C ASN A 231 -19.46 -15.21 -0.49
N THR A 232 -18.64 -14.19 -0.73
CA THR A 232 -19.04 -12.98 -1.45
C THR A 232 -18.12 -12.67 -2.63
N GLY A 233 -17.04 -13.43 -2.81
CA GLY A 233 -15.98 -13.12 -3.77
C GLY A 233 -15.04 -12.02 -3.29
N TYR A 234 -15.03 -11.72 -1.97
CA TYR A 234 -14.13 -10.77 -1.31
C TYR A 234 -14.04 -9.44 -2.06
N ALA A 235 -15.18 -8.80 -2.32
CA ALA A 235 -15.19 -7.58 -3.12
C ALA A 235 -14.32 -6.50 -2.47
N MET A 236 -14.50 -6.24 -1.16
CA MET A 236 -13.71 -5.36 -0.28
C MET A 236 -13.44 -3.93 -0.75
N ASN A 237 -13.89 -3.59 -1.95
CA ASN A 237 -13.43 -2.46 -2.71
C ASN A 237 -14.55 -2.04 -3.68
N PRO A 238 -15.23 -0.91 -3.40
CA PRO A 238 -16.25 -0.38 -4.30
C PRO A 238 -15.72 -0.12 -5.72
N SER A 239 -14.45 0.28 -5.85
CA SER A 239 -13.77 0.52 -7.13
C SER A 239 -13.51 -0.78 -7.91
N ARG A 240 -13.48 -1.94 -7.25
CA ARG A 240 -13.29 -3.27 -7.88
C ARG A 240 -14.59 -3.90 -8.37
N ASP A 241 -15.73 -3.44 -7.85
CA ASP A 241 -17.02 -4.05 -8.14
C ASP A 241 -17.93 -3.17 -9.01
N LEU A 242 -18.16 -1.93 -8.59
CA LEU A 242 -19.14 -1.07 -9.23
C LEU A 242 -18.75 -0.65 -10.67
N PRO A 243 -17.49 -0.22 -10.95
CA PRO A 243 -17.12 0.17 -12.31
C PRO A 243 -17.17 -1.00 -13.32
N PRO A 244 -16.63 -2.21 -13.03
CA PRO A 244 -16.80 -3.36 -13.93
C PRO A 244 -18.26 -3.82 -14.08
N ARG A 245 -19.10 -3.63 -13.05
CA ARG A 245 -20.55 -3.88 -13.13
C ARG A 245 -21.24 -2.90 -14.10
N PHE A 246 -20.87 -1.62 -14.07
CA PHE A 246 -21.32 -0.67 -15.09
C PHE A 246 -20.82 -1.01 -16.49
N PHE A 247 -19.57 -1.47 -16.60
CA PHE A 247 -19.04 -1.95 -17.88
C PHE A 247 -19.91 -3.10 -18.44
N THR A 248 -20.18 -4.14 -17.64
CA THR A 248 -20.98 -5.29 -18.10
C THR A 248 -22.42 -4.91 -18.43
N TYR A 249 -23.01 -3.95 -17.71
CA TYR A 249 -24.31 -3.36 -18.09
C TYR A 249 -24.28 -2.79 -19.51
N ILE A 250 -23.27 -1.96 -19.83
CA ILE A 250 -23.11 -1.32 -21.14
C ILE A 250 -22.76 -2.36 -22.22
N ALA A 251 -21.93 -3.35 -21.89
CA ALA A 251 -21.42 -4.34 -22.84
C ALA A 251 -22.44 -5.42 -23.24
N GLY A 252 -23.64 -5.44 -22.61
CA GLY A 252 -24.76 -6.26 -23.08
C GLY A 252 -25.25 -7.36 -22.13
N TRP A 253 -24.71 -7.47 -20.91
CA TRP A 253 -25.30 -8.34 -19.87
C TRP A 253 -26.64 -7.79 -19.34
N GLY A 254 -26.93 -6.51 -19.60
CA GLY A 254 -28.19 -5.87 -19.31
C GLY A 254 -28.41 -5.56 -17.82
N ILE A 255 -29.61 -5.10 -17.49
CA ILE A 255 -29.95 -4.58 -16.14
C ILE A 255 -29.84 -5.63 -15.02
N GLN A 256 -29.78 -6.92 -15.37
CA GLN A 256 -29.66 -8.00 -14.41
C GLN A 256 -28.39 -7.92 -13.57
N VAL A 257 -27.32 -7.28 -14.07
CA VAL A 257 -26.10 -7.06 -13.29
C VAL A 257 -26.34 -6.23 -12.02
N PHE A 258 -27.44 -5.47 -11.95
CA PHE A 258 -27.87 -4.73 -10.76
C PHE A 258 -29.06 -5.35 -10.04
N ARG A 259 -29.86 -6.19 -10.70
CA ARG A 259 -31.11 -6.75 -10.12
C ARG A 259 -30.94 -8.12 -9.49
N VAL A 260 -29.89 -8.86 -9.83
CA VAL A 260 -29.66 -10.19 -9.23
C VAL A 260 -29.47 -10.02 -7.72
N ARG A 261 -30.53 -10.38 -6.99
CA ARG A 261 -30.63 -10.35 -5.52
C ARG A 261 -30.34 -8.98 -4.90
N ASP A 262 -30.48 -7.92 -5.69
CA ASP A 262 -30.12 -6.54 -5.35
C ASP A 262 -28.72 -6.41 -4.71
N TRP A 263 -27.77 -7.25 -5.14
CA TRP A 263 -26.45 -7.36 -4.49
C TRP A 263 -25.56 -6.13 -4.66
N TRP A 264 -25.72 -5.40 -5.78
CA TRP A 264 -24.77 -4.38 -6.26
C TRP A 264 -24.37 -3.29 -5.25
N TRP A 265 -25.27 -2.93 -4.33
CA TRP A 265 -25.01 -1.86 -3.37
C TRP A 265 -24.20 -2.33 -2.16
N VAL A 266 -24.20 -3.65 -1.89
CA VAL A 266 -23.49 -4.21 -0.73
C VAL A 266 -21.97 -4.05 -0.89
N PRO A 267 -21.32 -4.45 -2.01
CA PRO A 267 -19.90 -4.17 -2.25
C PRO A 267 -19.53 -2.68 -2.33
N VAL A 268 -20.51 -1.79 -2.37
CA VAL A 268 -20.29 -0.34 -2.37
C VAL A 268 -20.32 0.22 -0.95
N VAL A 269 -21.30 -0.20 -0.14
CA VAL A 269 -21.55 0.38 1.19
C VAL A 269 -20.85 -0.40 2.31
N ALA A 270 -20.93 -1.74 2.29
CA ALA A 270 -20.37 -2.58 3.35
C ALA A 270 -18.84 -2.40 3.49
N PRO A 271 -18.05 -2.32 2.40
CA PRO A 271 -16.62 -2.04 2.53
C PRO A 271 -16.28 -0.70 3.18
N LEU A 272 -17.05 0.37 2.93
CA LEU A 272 -16.79 1.67 3.56
C LEU A 272 -16.92 1.58 5.08
N LEU A 273 -18.00 0.93 5.56
CA LEU A 273 -18.23 0.70 6.98
C LEU A 273 -17.16 -0.23 7.56
N GLY A 274 -16.88 -1.35 6.88
CA GLY A 274 -15.88 -2.32 7.29
C GLY A 274 -14.49 -1.70 7.45
N ALA A 275 -14.00 -1.00 6.43
CA ALA A 275 -12.71 -0.33 6.48
C ALA A 275 -12.65 0.69 7.62
N TYR A 276 -13.68 1.53 7.79
CA TYR A 276 -13.72 2.51 8.87
C TYR A 276 -13.64 1.85 10.25
N LEU A 277 -14.45 0.81 10.50
CA LEU A 277 -14.43 0.05 11.75
C LEU A 277 -13.07 -0.62 11.98
N GLY A 278 -12.51 -1.28 10.96
CA GLY A 278 -11.19 -1.91 11.05
C GLY A 278 -10.07 -0.92 11.39
N GLY A 279 -10.12 0.27 10.79
CA GLY A 279 -9.18 1.35 11.08
C GLY A 279 -9.33 1.90 12.51
N ILE A 280 -10.56 2.08 12.99
CA ILE A 280 -10.83 2.48 14.39
C ILE A 280 -10.33 1.41 15.36
N ILE A 281 -10.62 0.12 15.10
CA ILE A 281 -10.15 -0.99 15.94
C ILE A 281 -8.62 -0.99 16.01
N TYR A 282 -7.91 -0.84 14.89
CA TYR A 282 -6.46 -0.75 14.93
C TYR A 282 -5.97 0.43 15.80
N LEU A 283 -6.53 1.62 15.63
CA LEU A 283 -6.12 2.81 16.37
C LEU A 283 -6.39 2.71 17.87
N VAL A 284 -7.55 2.18 18.26
CA VAL A 284 -7.95 2.06 19.67
C VAL A 284 -7.15 0.95 20.37
N PHE A 285 -7.02 -0.22 19.76
CA PHE A 285 -6.45 -1.39 20.43
C PHE A 285 -4.92 -1.46 20.29
N ILE A 286 -4.38 -1.10 19.12
CA ILE A 286 -2.94 -1.18 18.83
C ILE A 286 -2.31 0.20 18.92
N GLY A 287 -2.81 1.17 18.15
CA GLY A 287 -2.20 2.50 18.06
C GLY A 287 -2.11 3.24 19.41
N SER A 288 -3.14 3.13 20.24
CA SER A 288 -3.17 3.77 21.57
C SER A 288 -2.27 3.09 22.60
N SER A 289 -1.86 1.84 22.33
CA SER A 289 -0.99 1.04 23.20
C SER A 289 0.50 1.23 22.89
N ILE A 290 0.83 1.88 21.77
CA ILE A 290 2.20 2.18 21.39
C ILE A 290 2.67 3.39 22.21
N THR A 291 3.60 3.15 23.14
CA THR A 291 4.21 4.22 23.94
C THR A 291 4.95 5.17 23.01
N GLN A 292 4.44 6.41 22.88
CA GLN A 292 5.21 7.48 22.25
C GLN A 292 6.48 7.69 23.07
N ARG A 293 7.63 7.30 22.52
CA ARG A 293 8.92 7.70 23.10
C ARG A 293 8.91 9.23 23.11
N PRO A 294 9.17 9.91 24.25
CA PRO A 294 9.33 11.35 24.24
C PRO A 294 10.37 11.67 23.17
N GLN A 295 10.00 12.47 22.18
CA GLN A 295 10.97 13.02 21.24
C GLN A 295 11.96 13.80 22.10
N THR A 296 13.12 13.20 22.35
CA THR A 296 14.21 13.86 23.05
C THR A 296 14.42 15.20 22.34
N LEU A 297 14.45 16.29 23.11
CA LEU A 297 14.72 17.65 22.69
C LEU A 297 16.14 17.81 22.11
N GLU A 298 16.62 16.89 21.28
CA GLU A 298 17.95 16.93 20.65
C GLU A 298 18.11 18.12 19.69
N ASN A 299 17.01 18.70 19.22
CA ASN A 299 17.06 19.88 18.35
C ASN A 299 17.25 21.21 19.09
N SER A 300 17.18 21.24 20.42
CA SER A 300 17.36 22.50 21.17
C SER A 300 18.83 22.80 21.48
N MET A 301 19.67 21.77 21.68
CA MET A 301 21.09 21.97 22.00
C MET A 301 21.96 22.30 20.78
N VAL A 302 21.54 21.91 19.56
CA VAL A 302 22.28 22.23 18.33
C VAL A 302 22.09 23.71 17.91
N TYR A 303 21.08 24.40 18.46
CA TYR A 303 20.81 25.81 18.12
C TYR A 303 21.54 26.81 19.02
N GLU A 304 21.86 26.47 20.28
CA GLU A 304 22.60 27.37 21.17
C GLU A 304 24.10 27.42 20.88
N ASP A 305 24.71 26.31 20.41
CA ASP A 305 26.16 26.24 20.18
C ASP A 305 26.63 27.05 18.95
N ARG A 306 25.71 27.53 18.10
CA ARG A 306 26.03 28.40 16.95
C ARG A 306 26.00 29.90 17.24
N ARG A 307 25.69 30.33 18.47
CA ARG A 307 25.58 31.76 18.83
C ARG A 307 26.76 32.35 19.61
N ILE A 308 27.92 31.70 19.64
CA ILE A 308 29.12 32.29 20.23
C ILE A 308 30.10 32.65 19.10
N PRO A 309 30.21 33.93 18.70
CA PRO A 309 31.30 34.37 17.83
C PRO A 309 32.59 34.37 18.65
N VAL A 310 33.53 33.49 18.28
CA VAL A 310 34.90 33.50 18.80
C VAL A 310 35.59 34.76 18.28
N LEU A 311 35.95 35.68 19.18
CA LEU A 311 36.71 36.88 18.88
C LEU A 311 38.16 36.50 18.44
N PRO A 312 38.78 37.17 17.45
CA PRO A 312 40.17 36.89 17.09
C PRO A 312 41.12 37.35 18.19
N LYS A 313 42.09 36.49 18.54
CA LYS A 313 43.15 36.78 19.52
C LYS A 313 44.03 37.95 19.04
N THR A 314 44.04 39.02 19.82
CA THR A 314 45.00 40.13 19.69
C THR A 314 46.37 39.72 20.24
N MET A 315 47.39 40.21 19.54
CA MET A 315 48.84 40.13 19.73
C MET A 315 49.31 40.26 21.19
N GLN A 316 50.29 39.42 21.58
CA GLN A 316 50.96 39.46 22.89
C GLN A 316 51.88 40.67 23.06
N ILE A 317 51.83 41.31 24.22
CA ILE A 317 52.87 42.19 24.78
C ILE A 317 53.18 41.66 26.20
N PRO A 318 54.46 41.43 26.59
CA PRO A 318 54.79 40.90 27.91
C PRO A 318 55.17 42.01 28.90
N SER A 319 54.64 41.95 30.13
CA SER A 319 55.20 42.69 31.26
C SER A 319 54.95 42.00 32.61
N MET A 320 56.02 41.38 33.12
CA MET A 320 56.56 41.32 34.50
C MET A 320 55.66 41.30 35.76
N THR A 321 55.95 40.29 36.61
CA THR A 321 55.94 40.24 38.11
C THR A 321 54.59 40.40 38.85
N SER A 322 54.23 39.71 39.95
CA SER A 322 54.98 39.08 41.04
C SER A 322 54.17 38.00 41.81
N SER A 323 54.88 37.02 42.37
CA SER A 323 54.67 36.22 43.60
C SER A 323 53.33 36.20 44.36
N LEU A 324 52.84 34.99 44.70
CA LEU A 324 52.78 34.43 46.08
C LEU A 324 52.07 33.05 46.10
N THR A 325 52.76 32.02 46.61
CA THR A 325 52.21 30.80 47.26
C THR A 325 52.23 31.00 48.79
N PRO A 326 51.75 30.10 49.69
CA PRO A 326 51.28 28.70 49.58
C PRO A 326 49.92 28.44 50.33
N VAL A 327 49.31 27.25 50.42
CA VAL A 327 49.60 26.14 51.36
C VAL A 327 48.65 24.95 51.09
N SER A 328 49.19 23.74 51.26
CA SER A 328 48.59 22.40 51.21
C SER A 328 48.00 21.97 52.56
N VAL A 329 46.89 21.20 52.58
CA VAL A 329 46.63 20.18 53.62
C VAL A 329 45.78 19.02 53.05
N SER A 330 46.21 17.78 53.32
CA SER A 330 45.45 16.52 53.21
C SER A 330 45.65 15.74 54.51
N PRO A 331 44.65 14.99 55.00
CA PRO A 331 44.85 13.57 55.36
C PRO A 331 43.60 12.70 55.07
N ALA A 332 43.67 11.51 54.43
CA ALA A 332 44.17 10.19 54.86
C ALA A 332 43.16 9.29 55.65
N ASN A 333 43.03 8.03 55.17
CA ASN A 333 42.59 6.76 55.84
C ASN A 333 41.09 6.59 56.18
N ARG A 334 40.39 5.44 56.08
CA ARG A 334 40.55 3.99 55.72
C ARG A 334 39.13 3.35 55.97
N PRO A 335 38.85 2.02 55.84
CA PRO A 335 39.29 0.96 54.94
C PRO A 335 38.13 0.11 54.32
N LEU A 336 38.50 -0.81 53.42
CA LEU A 336 37.68 -1.87 52.78
C LEU A 336 37.26 -3.01 53.73
N ALA A 337 36.13 -3.66 53.41
CA ALA A 337 35.79 -5.02 53.88
C ALA A 337 35.06 -5.86 52.79
N GLN A 338 35.82 -6.81 52.25
CA GLN A 338 35.56 -8.23 51.90
C GLN A 338 34.25 -8.73 51.24
N THR A 339 34.50 -9.51 50.19
CA THR A 339 33.67 -10.45 49.39
C THR A 339 33.46 -11.83 50.06
N VAL A 340 32.46 -12.63 49.57
CA VAL A 340 32.40 -14.13 49.35
C VAL A 340 30.94 -14.71 49.58
N PRO A 341 30.41 -15.75 48.87
CA PRO A 341 30.16 -16.02 47.44
C PRO A 341 28.68 -16.58 47.21
N PRO A 342 28.29 -17.29 46.13
CA PRO A 342 26.87 -17.47 45.70
C PRO A 342 26.19 -18.80 46.10
N LEU A 343 24.85 -18.87 46.00
CA LEU A 343 24.07 -20.12 46.05
C LEU A 343 22.98 -20.19 44.94
N SER A 344 23.20 -21.13 44.01
CA SER A 344 22.28 -22.10 43.38
C SER A 344 20.80 -21.76 43.06
N ASP A 345 20.47 -21.75 41.76
CA ASP A 345 19.23 -22.28 41.15
C ASP A 345 19.22 -23.84 41.19
N PRO A 346 18.15 -24.62 40.83
CA PRO A 346 16.94 -24.27 40.05
C PRO A 346 15.60 -24.88 40.53
N ILE A 347 14.45 -24.38 40.05
CA ILE A 347 13.20 -25.17 39.96
C ILE A 347 12.51 -24.93 38.62
N HIS A 348 12.39 -26.04 37.86
CA HIS A 348 11.52 -26.27 36.72
C HIS A 348 10.03 -26.17 37.10
N LEU A 349 9.21 -25.60 36.23
CA LEU A 349 7.77 -25.89 36.16
C LEU A 349 7.34 -25.97 34.70
N GLU A 350 6.86 -27.17 34.33
CA GLU A 350 6.25 -27.51 33.05
C GLU A 350 4.79 -27.03 32.95
N HIS A 351 4.31 -27.01 31.70
CA HIS A 351 2.91 -27.09 31.24
C HIS A 351 1.98 -25.91 31.52
N PHE A 352 1.75 -25.08 30.49
CA PHE A 352 0.53 -25.14 29.65
C PHE A 352 0.81 -24.54 28.27
#